data_AF-A0A317H9W6-F1
#
_entry.id   AF-A0A317H9W6-F1
#
_cell.length_a   1.000
_cell.length_b   1.000
_cell.length_c   1.000
_cell.angle_alpha   90.00
_cell.angle_beta   90.00
_cell.angle_gamma   90.00
#
_symmetry.space_group_name_H-M   'P 1'
#
loop_
_entity.id
_entity.type
_entity.pdbx_description
1 polymer ?
#
loop_
_entity_poly.entity_id
_entity_poly.type
_entity_poly.pdbx_seq_one_letter_code
_entity_poly.pdbx_strand_id
1 'polypeptide(L)'
;MLTHPKARWGSLKYLRQLYRILNREYFESKLPTIPIEWADLPGTIIARVRWRRIGNTEYKPYVMQFRKELKPRFLQRQVGMSMVHEMAHMVLGPESDCLDWGGPFDRLMFKLTKKGAFQRFW
;
A
#
# COMPACT_ATOMS: atom_id res chain seq x y z
N MET A 1 16.00 23.37 6.64
CA MET A 1 16.85 22.16 6.76
C MET A 1 16.20 21.21 7.76
N LEU A 2 15.66 20.09 7.30
CA LEU A 2 15.12 19.04 8.18
C LEU A 2 16.25 18.05 8.48
N THR A 3 16.61 17.97 9.75
CA THR A 3 17.58 17.04 10.31
C THR A 3 17.16 15.58 10.05
N HIS A 4 18.16 14.72 9.88
CA HIS A 4 18.08 13.35 9.31
C HIS A 4 16.79 12.56 9.58
N PRO A 5 16.05 12.14 8.52
CA PRO A 5 14.72 11.55 8.65
C PRO A 5 14.76 10.02 8.75
N LYS A 6 15.79 9.40 9.37
CA LYS A 6 15.95 7.93 9.34
C LYS A 6 15.02 7.15 10.28
N ALA A 7 14.49 7.78 11.34
CA ALA A 7 13.70 7.06 12.36
C ALA A 7 12.17 7.21 12.24
N ARG A 8 11.67 8.25 11.53
CA ARG A 8 10.23 8.59 11.57
C ARG A 8 9.37 7.75 10.59
N TRP A 9 9.92 7.34 9.46
CA TRP A 9 9.20 6.62 8.40
C TRP A 9 9.00 5.12 8.68
N GLY A 10 9.87 4.53 9.50
CA GLY A 10 9.77 3.14 9.95
C GLY A 10 8.86 2.95 11.17
N SER A 11 8.00 3.91 11.50
CA SER A 11 7.04 3.74 12.60
C SER A 11 5.67 3.31 12.08
N LEU A 12 5.04 2.35 12.77
CA LEU A 12 3.66 1.95 12.45
C LEU A 12 2.68 3.13 12.58
N LYS A 13 2.96 4.07 13.48
CA LYS A 13 2.18 5.31 13.64
C LYS A 13 2.17 6.12 12.33
N TYR A 14 3.35 6.31 11.73
CA TYR A 14 3.47 7.00 10.46
C TYR A 14 2.72 6.27 9.34
N LEU A 15 2.93 4.95 9.20
CA LEU A 15 2.27 4.17 8.14
C LEU A 15 0.74 4.22 8.25
N ARG A 16 0.18 4.17 9.47
CA ARG A 16 -1.26 4.32 9.70
C ARG A 16 -1.75 5.71 9.31
N GLN A 17 -0.98 6.75 9.60
CA GLN A 17 -1.33 8.11 9.20
C GLN A 17 -1.28 8.25 7.68
N LEU A 18 -0.25 7.71 7.03
CA LEU A 18 -0.13 7.71 5.58
C LEU A 18 -1.32 6.98 4.93
N TYR A 19 -1.68 5.81 5.42
CA TYR A 19 -2.84 5.06 4.94
C TYR A 19 -4.14 5.89 4.97
N ARG A 20 -4.42 6.56 6.09
CA ARG A 20 -5.60 7.43 6.23
C ARG A 20 -5.57 8.59 5.23
N ILE A 21 -4.42 9.24 5.07
CA ILE A 21 -4.23 10.34 4.13
C ILE A 21 -4.51 9.86 2.70
N LEU A 22 -3.88 8.76 2.29
CA LEU A 22 -4.03 8.21 0.94
C LEU A 22 -5.47 7.74 0.69
N ASN A 23 -6.10 7.08 1.66
CA ASN A 23 -7.48 6.60 1.53
C ASN A 23 -8.44 7.76 1.29
N ARG A 24 -8.27 8.84 2.06
CA ARG A 24 -9.07 10.07 1.90
C ARG A 24 -8.83 10.75 0.56
N GLU A 25 -7.57 10.93 0.17
CA GLU A 25 -7.20 11.73 -1.00
C GLU A 25 -7.44 11.00 -2.33
N TYR A 26 -7.20 9.68 -2.39
CA TYR A 26 -7.18 8.94 -3.65
C TYR A 26 -8.26 7.86 -3.77
N PHE A 27 -8.81 7.40 -2.65
CA PHE A 27 -9.78 6.30 -2.60
C PHE A 27 -11.12 6.72 -1.99
N GLU A 28 -11.39 8.03 -1.87
CA GLU A 28 -12.67 8.59 -1.43
C GLU A 28 -13.13 8.06 -0.06
N SER A 29 -12.18 7.69 0.81
CA SER A 29 -12.43 7.06 2.11
C SER A 29 -13.22 5.74 2.06
N LYS A 30 -13.25 5.06 0.90
CA LYS A 30 -14.01 3.81 0.69
C LYS A 30 -13.28 2.57 1.19
N LEU A 31 -11.96 2.63 1.40
CA LEU A 31 -11.20 1.47 1.87
C LEU A 31 -11.42 1.24 3.37
N PRO A 32 -11.52 -0.03 3.81
CA PRO A 32 -11.72 -0.37 5.21
C PRO A 32 -10.50 0.04 6.05
N THR A 33 -10.72 0.36 7.32
CA THR A 33 -9.60 0.49 8.26
C THR A 33 -9.11 -0.90 8.65
N ILE A 34 -7.85 -1.20 8.35
CA ILE A 34 -7.20 -2.46 8.70
C ILE A 34 -5.93 -2.20 9.53
N PRO A 35 -5.55 -3.14 10.41
CA PRO A 35 -4.25 -3.11 11.08
C PRO A 35 -3.09 -2.94 10.08
N ILE A 36 -2.07 -2.21 10.52
CA ILE A 36 -0.78 -2.10 9.84
C ILE A 36 0.30 -2.58 10.81
N GLU A 37 1.11 -3.52 10.34
CA GLU A 37 2.13 -4.20 11.13
C GLU A 37 3.41 -4.46 10.33
N TRP A 38 4.48 -4.78 11.07
CA TRP A 38 5.73 -5.23 10.48
C TRP A 38 5.74 -6.75 10.37
N ALA A 39 6.18 -7.29 9.23
CA ALA A 39 6.27 -8.71 8.97
C ALA A 39 7.58 -9.09 8.26
N ASP A 40 7.93 -10.37 8.34
CA ASP A 40 9.02 -10.99 7.60
C ASP A 40 8.50 -11.36 6.19
N LEU A 41 8.73 -10.46 5.22
CA LEU A 41 8.26 -10.64 3.84
C LEU A 41 9.38 -11.16 2.93
N PRO A 42 9.12 -12.13 2.04
CA PRO A 42 10.15 -12.76 1.21
C PRO A 42 10.65 -11.86 0.07
N GLY A 43 11.89 -12.09 -0.38
CA GLY A 43 12.44 -11.54 -1.63
C GLY A 43 12.60 -10.02 -1.65
N THR A 44 11.88 -9.34 -2.53
CA THR A 44 11.90 -7.86 -2.69
C THR A 44 10.60 -7.17 -2.26
N ILE A 45 9.65 -7.92 -1.71
CA ILE A 45 8.33 -7.40 -1.31
C ILE A 45 8.48 -6.38 -0.17
N ILE A 46 7.96 -5.17 -0.40
CA ILE A 46 7.98 -4.06 0.57
C ILE A 46 6.72 -4.07 1.43
N ALA A 47 5.56 -4.29 0.80
CA ALA A 47 4.26 -4.35 1.46
C ALA A 47 3.41 -5.48 0.87
N ARG A 48 2.43 -5.94 1.64
CA ARG A 48 1.44 -6.95 1.25
C ARG A 48 0.15 -6.78 2.05
N VAL A 49 -1.00 -6.91 1.40
CA VAL A 49 -2.30 -7.11 2.09
C VAL A 49 -2.56 -8.60 2.27
N ARG A 50 -2.99 -8.98 3.47
CA ARG A 50 -3.53 -10.32 3.73
C ARG A 50 -5.05 -10.29 3.72
N TRP A 51 -5.59 -11.36 3.17
CA TRP A 51 -7.00 -11.54 2.91
C TRP A 51 -7.53 -12.71 3.71
N ARG A 52 -8.76 -12.60 4.20
CA ARG A 52 -9.50 -13.68 4.83
C ARG A 52 -10.72 -13.97 3.98
N ARG A 53 -10.93 -15.24 3.65
CA ARG A 53 -12.17 -15.70 3.01
C ARG A 53 -13.32 -15.59 4.02
N ILE A 54 -14.39 -14.90 3.65
CA ILE A 54 -15.58 -14.68 4.50
C ILE A 54 -16.86 -15.30 3.92
N GLY A 55 -16.74 -15.97 2.77
CA GLY A 55 -17.83 -16.71 2.14
C GLY A 55 -17.31 -17.62 1.03
N ASN A 56 -18.20 -18.09 0.16
CA ASN A 56 -17.80 -19.00 -0.92
C ASN A 56 -16.92 -18.31 -1.97
N THR A 57 -17.13 -17.02 -2.22
CA THR A 57 -16.37 -16.25 -3.23
C THR A 57 -15.81 -14.93 -2.68
N GLU A 58 -16.13 -14.59 -1.43
CA GLU A 58 -15.80 -13.29 -0.85
C GLU A 58 -14.53 -13.31 -0.02
N TYR A 59 -13.69 -12.30 -0.26
CA TYR A 59 -12.46 -12.05 0.49
C TYR A 59 -12.48 -10.66 1.09
N LYS A 60 -12.06 -10.56 2.36
CA LYS A 60 -11.92 -9.31 3.08
C LYS A 60 -10.45 -9.07 3.46
N PRO A 61 -9.89 -7.89 3.16
CA PRO A 61 -8.55 -7.55 3.63
C PRO A 61 -8.60 -7.38 5.15
N TYR A 62 -7.64 -7.95 5.88
CA TYR A 62 -7.65 -7.91 7.34
C TYR A 62 -6.36 -7.38 7.96
N VAL A 63 -5.26 -7.25 7.20
CA VAL A 63 -4.03 -6.59 7.65
C VAL A 63 -3.18 -6.18 6.45
N MET A 64 -2.51 -5.03 6.56
CA MET A 64 -1.45 -4.61 5.65
C MET A 64 -0.10 -4.76 6.37
N GLN A 65 0.78 -5.55 5.78
CA GLN A 65 2.08 -5.87 6.32
C GLN A 65 3.16 -5.12 5.55
N PHE A 66 4.11 -4.53 6.27
CA PHE A 66 5.33 -3.98 5.70
C PHE A 66 6.54 -4.80 6.14
N ARG A 67 7.55 -4.91 5.28
CA ARG A 67 8.78 -5.62 5.62
C ARG A 67 9.46 -4.99 6.84
N LYS A 68 9.79 -5.79 7.86
CA LYS A 68 10.56 -5.34 9.06
C LYS A 68 11.90 -4.72 8.69
N GLU A 69 12.66 -5.42 7.86
CA GLU A 69 14.01 -5.05 7.45
C GLU A 69 14.00 -4.31 6.11
N LEU A 70 13.40 -3.11 6.09
CA LEU A 70 13.57 -2.21 4.96
C LEU A 70 15.03 -1.75 4.94
N LYS A 71 15.85 -2.39 4.10
CA LYS A 71 17.20 -1.93 3.79
C LYS A 71 17.16 -0.43 3.48
N PRO A 72 18.18 0.38 3.87
CA PRO A 72 18.20 1.82 3.60
C PRO A 72 18.01 2.21 2.12
N ARG A 73 18.30 1.30 1.19
CA ARG A 73 17.99 1.45 -0.24
C ARG A 73 16.50 1.57 -0.55
N PHE A 74 15.64 1.10 0.36
CA PHE A 74 14.20 1.29 0.29
C PHE A 74 13.84 2.67 0.83
N LEU A 75 13.80 3.64 -0.08
CA LEU A 75 13.50 5.02 0.24
C LEU A 75 12.02 5.16 0.65
N GLN A 76 11.69 6.19 1.42
CA GLN A 76 10.32 6.60 1.76
C GLN A 76 9.37 6.52 0.56
N ARG A 77 9.91 6.82 -0.62
CA ARG A 77 9.22 6.73 -1.88
C ARG A 77 8.68 5.34 -2.19
N GLN A 78 9.49 4.30 -2.05
CA GLN A 78 9.07 2.95 -2.36
C GLN A 78 8.04 2.43 -1.35
N VAL A 79 8.14 2.81 -0.07
CA VAL A 79 7.13 2.50 0.96
C VAL A 79 5.78 3.12 0.59
N GLY A 80 5.78 4.41 0.21
CA GLY A 80 4.57 5.10 -0.20
C GLY A 80 3.94 4.51 -1.46
N MET A 81 4.76 4.26 -2.49
CA MET A 81 4.33 3.62 -3.73
C MET A 81 3.74 2.22 -3.47
N SER A 82 4.40 1.40 -2.65
CA SER A 82 3.90 0.07 -2.27
C SER A 82 2.59 0.15 -1.49
N MET A 83 2.40 1.14 -0.62
CA MET A 83 1.12 1.32 0.06
C MET A 83 -0.02 1.62 -0.93
N VAL A 84 0.21 2.52 -1.90
CA VAL A 84 -0.80 2.82 -2.93
C VAL A 84 -1.12 1.59 -3.79
N HIS A 85 -0.10 0.81 -4.15
CA HIS A 85 -0.24 -0.45 -4.88
C HIS A 85 -1.13 -1.46 -4.11
N GLU A 86 -0.82 -1.69 -2.84
CA GLU A 86 -1.61 -2.56 -1.98
C GLU A 86 -3.05 -2.06 -1.78
N MET A 87 -3.25 -0.74 -1.68
CA MET A 87 -4.59 -0.14 -1.62
C MET A 87 -5.37 -0.33 -2.92
N ALA A 88 -4.72 -0.38 -4.07
CA ALA A 88 -5.37 -0.73 -5.34
C ALA A 88 -5.87 -2.17 -5.33
N HIS A 89 -5.10 -3.13 -4.79
CA HIS A 89 -5.60 -4.49 -4.55
C HIS A 89 -6.79 -4.51 -3.61
N MET A 90 -6.83 -3.65 -2.58
CA MET A 90 -8.00 -3.55 -1.70
C MET A 90 -9.27 -3.09 -2.41
N VAL A 91 -9.16 -2.34 -3.51
CA VAL A 91 -10.30 -1.96 -4.37
C VAL A 91 -10.73 -3.12 -5.26
N LEU A 92 -9.76 -3.80 -5.88
CA LEU A 92 -10.02 -4.75 -6.97
C LEU A 92 -10.20 -6.20 -6.51
N GLY A 93 -9.77 -6.51 -5.29
CA GLY A 93 -9.80 -7.87 -4.73
C GLY A 93 -8.48 -8.63 -4.89
N PRO A 94 -8.36 -9.79 -4.24
CA PRO A 94 -7.12 -10.58 -4.21
C PRO A 94 -6.80 -11.28 -5.53
N GLU A 95 -7.76 -11.40 -6.43
CA GLU A 95 -7.61 -12.07 -7.74
C GLU A 95 -7.14 -11.11 -8.84
N SER A 96 -7.06 -9.81 -8.55
CA SER A 96 -6.58 -8.82 -9.50
C SER A 96 -5.09 -9.04 -9.79
N ASP A 97 -4.79 -9.49 -11.01
CA ASP A 97 -3.42 -9.70 -11.47
C ASP A 97 -2.75 -8.37 -11.86
N CYS A 98 -1.51 -8.19 -11.40
CA CYS A 98 -0.64 -7.07 -11.75
C CYS A 98 0.09 -7.27 -13.09
N LEU A 99 0.05 -8.48 -13.65
CA LEU A 99 0.69 -8.83 -14.92
C LEU A 99 -0.27 -8.77 -16.10
N ASP A 100 -1.56 -8.54 -15.84
CA ASP A 100 -2.59 -8.31 -16.86
C ASP A 100 -2.49 -6.88 -17.40
N TRP A 101 -1.63 -6.69 -18.40
CA TRP A 101 -1.35 -5.39 -19.00
C TRP A 101 -2.60 -4.77 -19.63
N GLY A 102 -2.97 -3.58 -19.14
CA GLY A 102 -4.22 -2.90 -19.54
C GLY A 102 -5.49 -3.43 -18.85
N GLY A 103 -5.33 -4.39 -17.93
CA GLY A 103 -6.37 -4.91 -17.07
C GLY A 103 -6.87 -3.93 -16.02
N PRO A 104 -7.78 -4.36 -15.12
CA PRO A 104 -8.36 -3.50 -14.08
C PRO A 104 -7.32 -2.84 -13.18
N PHE A 105 -6.26 -3.57 -12.84
CA PHE A 105 -5.16 -3.07 -12.02
C PHE A 105 -4.45 -1.90 -12.68
N ASP A 106 -3.96 -2.09 -13.90
CA ASP A 106 -3.26 -1.06 -14.67
C ASP A 106 -4.12 0.19 -14.90
N ARG A 107 -5.40 0.02 -15.22
CA ARG A 107 -6.33 1.16 -15.39
C ARG A 107 -6.48 1.96 -14.10
N LEU A 108 -6.57 1.28 -12.96
CA LEU A 108 -6.63 1.95 -11.65
C LEU A 108 -5.31 2.65 -11.33
N MET A 109 -4.18 1.99 -11.55
CA MET A 109 -2.84 2.58 -11.33
C MET A 109 -2.60 3.81 -12.20
N PHE A 110 -3.05 3.78 -13.45
CA PHE A 110 -2.99 4.93 -14.36
C PHE A 110 -3.88 6.08 -13.87
N LYS A 111 -5.10 5.79 -13.39
CA LYS A 111 -6.00 6.79 -12.78
C LYS A 111 -5.36 7.42 -11.54
N LEU A 112 -4.75 6.62 -10.66
CA LEU A 112 -4.05 7.10 -9.47
C LEU A 112 -2.84 7.96 -9.83
N THR A 113 -2.10 7.58 -10.88
CA THR A 113 -0.97 8.36 -11.42
C THR A 113 -1.42 9.72 -11.94
N LYS A 114 -2.51 9.77 -12.71
CA LYS A 114 -3.10 11.04 -13.19
C LYS A 114 -3.57 11.93 -12.05
N LYS A 115 -4.02 11.36 -10.94
CA LYS A 115 -4.42 12.09 -9.72
C LYS A 115 -3.25 12.57 -8.87
N GLY A 116 -2.00 12.28 -9.23
CA GLY A 116 -0.85 12.72 -8.44
C GLY A 116 -0.44 11.79 -7.29
N ALA A 117 -1.01 10.57 -7.20
CA ALA A 117 -0.82 9.69 -6.04
C ALA A 117 0.64 9.29 -5.80
N PHE A 118 1.42 9.16 -6.86
CA PHE A 118 2.82 8.75 -6.77
C PHE A 118 3.78 9.94 -6.68
N GLN A 119 3.39 11.10 -7.21
CA GLN A 119 4.14 12.36 -7.21
C GLN A 119 4.35 12.88 -5.79
N ARG A 120 3.46 12.54 -4.84
CA ARG A 120 3.62 12.83 -3.40
C ARG A 120 4.94 12.33 -2.81
N PHE A 121 5.56 11.35 -3.47
CA PHE A 121 6.73 10.65 -2.97
C PHE A 121 8.02 10.99 -3.71
N TRP A 122 7.98 11.96 -4.62
CA TRP A 122 9.12 12.53 -5.34
C TRP A 122 9.37 13.96 -4.84
#